data_AF-A0A497NDR0-F1
#
_entry.id   AF-A0A497NDR0-F1
#
_cell.length_a   1.000
_cell.length_b   1.000
_cell.length_c   1.000
_cell.angle_alpha   90.00
_cell.angle_beta   90.00
_cell.angle_gamma   90.00
#
_symmetry.space_group_name_H-M   'P 1'
#
loop_
_entity.id
_entity.type
_entity.pdbx_description
1 polymer ?
#
loop_
_entity_poly.entity_id
_entity_poly.type
_entity_poly.pdbx_seq_one_letter_code
_entity_poly.pdbx_strand_id
1 'polypeptide(L)'
;MSELLTPELLGLILSILFASFSYLYYRNISKDTSYSFARLFLERGALRALTTLNIGFGLYMIARITSFLIVMGFLEEAAIYSIRAPIDLLAGILLIYSIMNLWRITRRR
;
A
#
# COMPACT_ATOMS: atom_id res chain seq x y z
N MET A 1 -22.21 18.82 -4.46
CA MET A 1 -20.77 18.51 -4.68
C MET A 1 -20.19 17.77 -3.47
N SER A 2 -20.79 16.63 -3.08
CA SER A 2 -20.35 15.84 -1.91
C SER A 2 -20.42 14.32 -2.15
N GLU A 3 -20.72 13.88 -3.37
CA GLU A 3 -20.80 12.46 -3.75
C GLU A 3 -19.43 11.89 -4.21
N LEU A 4 -18.40 12.72 -4.34
CA LEU A 4 -17.08 12.34 -4.87
C LEU A 4 -16.14 11.69 -3.84
N LEU A 5 -16.55 11.58 -2.58
CA LEU A 5 -15.75 11.05 -1.47
C LEU A 5 -16.45 9.87 -0.77
N THR A 6 -17.05 8.95 -1.54
CA THR A 6 -17.47 7.69 -0.94
C THR A 6 -16.24 6.82 -0.61
N PRO A 7 -16.22 6.11 0.54
CA PRO A 7 -15.10 5.25 0.94
C PRO A 7 -14.68 4.25 -0.13
N GLU A 8 -15.64 3.78 -0.93
CA GLU A 8 -15.42 2.83 -2.02
C GLU A 8 -14.63 3.47 -3.17
N LEU A 9 -14.97 4.71 -3.55
CA LEU A 9 -14.27 5.44 -4.62
C LEU A 9 -12.83 5.75 -4.19
N LEU A 10 -12.65 6.14 -2.92
CA LEU A 10 -11.31 6.34 -2.33
C LEU A 10 -10.48 5.06 -2.38
N GLY A 11 -11.06 3.93 -1.99
CA GLY A 11 -10.40 2.63 -2.08
C GLY A 11 -9.96 2.28 -3.51
N LEU A 12 -10.82 2.55 -4.49
CA LEU A 12 -10.51 2.33 -5.91
C LEU A 12 -9.36 3.22 -6.40
N ILE A 13 -9.38 4.51 -6.08
CA ILE A 13 -8.31 5.45 -6.44
C ILE A 13 -6.97 5.02 -5.81
N LEU A 14 -6.96 4.68 -4.51
CA LEU A 14 -5.75 4.20 -3.83
C LEU A 14 -5.21 2.93 -4.47
N SER A 15 -6.09 2.01 -4.86
CA SER A 15 -5.71 0.75 -5.52
C SER A 15 -5.08 0.99 -6.90
N ILE A 16 -5.67 1.89 -7.70
CA ILE A 16 -5.13 2.25 -9.02
C ILE A 16 -3.76 2.92 -8.88
N LEU A 17 -3.60 3.83 -7.93
CA LEU A 17 -2.33 4.49 -7.66
C LEU A 17 -1.27 3.48 -7.23
N PHE A 18 -1.59 2.61 -6.28
CA PHE A 18 -0.69 1.57 -5.81
C PHE A 18 -0.27 0.62 -6.94
N ALA A 19 -1.22 0.16 -7.76
CA ALA A 19 -0.95 -0.69 -8.91
C ALA A 19 -0.06 0.02 -9.95
N SER A 20 -0.33 1.29 -10.23
CA SER A 20 0.44 2.10 -11.18
C SER A 20 1.90 2.25 -10.74
N PHE A 21 2.15 2.61 -9.48
CA PHE A 21 3.52 2.72 -8.97
C PHE A 21 4.21 1.37 -8.87
N SER A 22 3.47 0.30 -8.54
CA SER A 22 4.00 -1.07 -8.54
C SER A 22 4.46 -1.48 -9.93
N TYR A 23 3.66 -1.17 -10.97
CA TYR A 23 4.04 -1.42 -12.35
C TYR A 23 5.29 -0.63 -12.77
N LEU A 24 5.37 0.65 -12.39
CA LEU A 24 6.55 1.47 -12.68
C LEU A 24 7.80 0.95 -11.95
N TYR A 25 7.66 0.52 -10.70
CA TYR A 25 8.73 -0.11 -9.93
C TYR A 25 9.20 -1.41 -10.58
N TYR A 26 8.26 -2.29 -10.94
CA TYR A 26 8.54 -3.54 -11.64
C TYR A 26 9.26 -3.31 -12.98
N ARG A 27 8.81 -2.33 -13.76
CA ARG A 27 9.43 -1.96 -15.04
C ARG A 27 10.87 -1.50 -14.85
N ASN A 28 11.18 -0.75 -13.80
CA ASN A 28 12.55 -0.32 -13.50
C ASN A 28 13.45 -1.52 -13.18
N ILE A 29 13.00 -2.42 -12.31
CA ILE A 29 13.75 -3.62 -11.91
C ILE A 29 13.97 -4.55 -13.10
N SER A 30 12.94 -4.74 -13.92
CA SER A 30 12.99 -5.64 -15.08
C SER A 30 13.93 -5.12 -16.17
N LYS A 31 14.10 -3.81 -16.27
CA LYS A 31 15.01 -3.19 -17.26
C LYS A 31 16.48 -3.42 -16.91
N ASP A 32 16.84 -3.31 -15.63
CA ASP A 32 18.19 -3.61 -15.15
C ASP A 32 18.15 -4.02 -13.69
N THR A 33 18.15 -5.33 -13.49
CA THR A 33 17.99 -5.97 -12.19
C THR A 33 19.20 -5.72 -11.31
N SER A 34 20.41 -5.92 -11.83
CA SER A 34 21.67 -5.72 -11.09
C SER A 34 21.81 -4.28 -10.59
N TYR A 35 21.53 -3.29 -11.45
CA TYR A 35 21.56 -1.88 -11.05
C TYR A 35 20.51 -1.57 -9.97
N SER A 36 19.29 -2.05 -10.15
CA SER A 36 18.19 -1.77 -9.22
C SER A 36 18.42 -2.37 -7.85
N PHE A 37 18.91 -3.61 -7.78
CA PHE A 37 19.27 -4.25 -6.51
C PHE A 37 20.46 -3.56 -5.84
N ALA A 38 21.50 -3.19 -6.60
CA ALA A 38 22.61 -2.43 -6.06
C ALA A 38 22.14 -1.10 -5.44
N ARG A 39 21.24 -0.37 -6.11
CA ARG A 39 20.66 0.86 -5.54
C ARG A 39 19.81 0.60 -4.31
N LEU A 40 18.97 -0.44 -4.30
CA LEU A 40 18.18 -0.80 -3.13
C LEU A 40 19.06 -1.18 -1.92
N PHE A 41 20.26 -1.72 -2.16
CA PHE A 41 21.19 -2.04 -1.08
C PHE A 41 21.99 -0.82 -0.60
N LEU A 42 22.40 0.06 -1.52
CA LEU A 42 23.27 1.21 -1.21
C LEU A 42 22.50 2.42 -0.68
N GLU A 43 21.23 2.60 -1.06
CA GLU A 43 20.42 3.73 -0.63
C GLU A 43 19.87 3.51 0.80
N ARG A 44 20.28 4.38 1.73
CA ARG A 44 19.83 4.34 3.14
C ARG A 44 18.30 4.43 3.28
N GLY A 45 17.61 5.02 2.30
CA GLY A 45 16.16 5.14 2.26
C GLY A 45 15.43 3.83 1.90
N ALA A 46 16.11 2.85 1.30
CA ALA A 46 15.48 1.63 0.81
C ALA A 46 15.00 0.72 1.94
N LEU A 47 15.80 0.55 3.00
CA LEU A 47 15.39 -0.22 4.18
C LEU A 47 14.12 0.39 4.81
N ARG A 48 14.08 1.71 4.96
CA ARG A 48 12.90 2.40 5.50
C ARG A 48 11.67 2.18 4.61
N ALA A 49 11.83 2.32 3.29
CA ALA A 49 10.73 2.08 2.34
C ALA A 49 10.22 0.63 2.41
N LEU A 50 11.10 -0.36 2.52
CA LEU A 50 10.73 -1.77 2.72
C LEU A 50 10.04 -2.01 4.07
N THR A 51 10.53 -1.41 5.16
CA THR A 51 9.88 -1.52 6.46
C THR A 51 8.47 -0.91 6.42
N THR A 52 8.31 0.27 5.79
CA THR A 52 6.99 0.90 5.63
C THR A 52 6.06 0.05 4.76
N LEU A 53 6.58 -0.59 3.71
CA LEU A 53 5.81 -1.52 2.88
C LEU A 53 5.28 -2.69 3.73
N ASN A 54 6.14 -3.30 4.54
CA ASN A 54 5.76 -4.41 5.44
C ASN A 54 4.73 -3.97 6.50
N ILE A 55 4.89 -2.79 7.10
CA ILE A 55 3.91 -2.24 8.04
C ILE A 55 2.56 -2.01 7.35
N GLY A 56 2.56 -1.44 6.13
CA GLY A 56 1.35 -1.25 5.33
C GLY A 56 0.64 -2.57 5.03
N PHE A 57 1.39 -3.61 4.64
CA PHE A 57 0.83 -4.96 4.45
C PHE A 57 0.28 -5.56 5.75
N GLY A 58 0.97 -5.39 6.88
CA GLY A 58 0.49 -5.85 8.19
C GLY A 58 -0.84 -5.21 8.57
N LEU A 59 -0.97 -3.89 8.39
CA LEU A 59 -2.23 -3.17 8.63
C LEU A 59 -3.34 -3.64 7.69
N TYR A 60 -3.02 -3.83 6.41
CA TYR A 60 -3.99 -4.37 5.45
C TYR A 60 -4.48 -5.77 5.88
N MET A 61 -3.58 -6.64 6.33
CA MET A 61 -3.94 -7.97 6.84
C MET A 61 -4.85 -7.88 8.06
N ILE A 62 -4.58 -6.96 8.98
CA ILE A 62 -5.46 -6.71 10.14
C ILE A 62 -6.87 -6.31 9.67
N ALA A 63 -6.99 -5.40 8.69
CA ALA A 63 -8.30 -5.02 8.14
C ALA A 63 -9.05 -6.22 7.51
N ARG A 64 -8.33 -7.13 6.85
CA ARG A 64 -8.92 -8.36 6.30
C ARG A 64 -9.36 -9.32 7.41
N ILE A 65 -8.56 -9.49 8.46
CA ILE A 65 -8.96 -10.30 9.64
C ILE A 65 -10.22 -9.72 10.28
N THR A 66 -10.30 -8.41 10.48
CA THR A 66 -11.51 -7.74 10.97
C THR A 66 -12.71 -8.04 10.07
N SER A 67 -12.52 -8.04 8.75
CA SER A 67 -13.58 -8.39 7.80
C SER A 67 -14.07 -9.83 7.99
N PHE A 68 -13.17 -10.79 8.19
CA PHE A 68 -13.55 -12.17 8.46
C PHE A 68 -14.29 -12.32 9.80
N LEU A 69 -13.85 -11.62 10.84
CA LEU A 69 -14.53 -11.63 12.14
C LEU A 69 -15.96 -11.10 12.07
N ILE A 70 -16.20 -10.06 11.27
CA ILE A 70 -17.55 -9.53 11.03
C ILE A 70 -18.41 -10.57 10.32
N VAL A 71 -17.90 -11.18 9.24
CA VAL A 71 -18.65 -12.22 8.49
C VAL A 71 -18.96 -13.45 9.33
N MET A 72 -18.07 -13.83 10.26
CA MET A 72 -18.29 -14.94 11.20
C MET A 72 -19.23 -14.57 12.36
N GLY A 73 -19.68 -13.32 12.48
CA GLY A 73 -20.57 -12.86 13.54
C GLY A 73 -19.87 -12.56 14.87
N PHE A 74 -18.54 -12.51 14.91
CA PHE A 74 -17.78 -12.13 16.11
C PHE A 74 -17.72 -10.62 16.33
N LEU A 75 -17.96 -9.82 15.30
CA LEU A 75 -17.96 -8.36 15.35
C LEU A 75 -19.22 -7.80 14.67
N GLU A 76 -19.75 -6.71 15.20
CA GLU A 76 -20.89 -6.00 14.61
C GLU A 76 -20.50 -5.33 13.28
N GLU A 77 -21.46 -5.17 12.38
CA GLU A 77 -21.24 -4.48 11.08
C GLU A 77 -20.77 -3.03 11.24
N ALA A 78 -21.07 -2.38 12.37
CA ALA A 78 -20.55 -1.05 12.69
C ALA A 78 -19.01 -1.01 12.72
N ALA A 79 -18.34 -2.14 12.97
CA ALA A 79 -16.88 -2.27 12.92
C ALA A 79 -16.30 -2.04 11.51
N ILE A 80 -17.11 -2.14 10.45
CA ILE A 80 -16.70 -1.79 9.09
C ILE A 80 -16.29 -0.31 9.03
N TYR A 81 -17.13 0.58 9.56
CA TYR A 81 -16.91 2.02 9.47
C TYR A 81 -15.96 2.53 10.55
N SER A 82 -15.98 1.95 11.75
CA SER A 82 -15.18 2.46 12.88
C SER A 82 -13.75 1.91 12.92
N ILE A 83 -13.52 0.69 12.44
CA ILE A 83 -12.21 0.02 12.54
C ILE A 83 -11.64 -0.27 11.16
N ARG A 84 -12.38 -1.00 10.32
CA ARG A 84 -11.85 -1.49 9.05
C ARG A 84 -11.53 -0.35 8.08
N ALA A 85 -12.48 0.55 7.82
CA ALA A 85 -12.30 1.61 6.82
C ALA A 85 -11.10 2.55 7.13
N PRO A 86 -10.90 3.01 8.39
CA PRO A 86 -9.70 3.77 8.74
C PRO A 86 -8.39 2.98 8.56
N ILE A 87 -8.36 1.70 8.94
CA ILE A 87 -7.16 0.86 8.78
C ILE A 87 -6.86 0.61 7.30
N ASP A 88 -7.87 0.31 6.48
CA ASP A 88 -7.72 0.14 5.02
C ASP A 88 -7.15 1.43 4.38
N LEU A 89 -7.63 2.61 4.80
CA LEU A 89 -7.14 3.90 4.30
C LEU A 89 -5.69 4.14 4.70
N LEU A 90 -5.33 3.94 5.97
CA LEU A 90 -3.96 4.09 6.46
C LEU A 90 -3.01 3.11 5.76
N ALA A 91 -3.42 1.85 5.62
CA ALA A 91 -2.65 0.83 4.91
C ALA A 91 -2.41 1.25 3.45
N GLY A 92 -3.44 1.71 2.75
CA GLY A 92 -3.34 2.18 1.37
C GLY A 92 -2.34 3.33 1.20
N ILE A 93 -2.37 4.33 2.09
CA ILE A 93 -1.42 5.45 2.06
C ILE A 93 0.02 4.97 2.28
N LEU A 94 0.25 4.10 3.26
CA LEU A 94 1.59 3.57 3.56
C LEU A 94 2.13 2.71 2.41
N LEU A 95 1.28 1.89 1.80
CA LEU A 95 1.63 1.08 0.65
C LEU A 95 2.00 1.95 -0.56
N ILE A 96 1.23 3.00 -0.85
CA ILE A 96 1.54 3.95 -1.94
C ILE A 96 2.84 4.70 -1.66
N TYR A 97 3.00 5.21 -0.44
CA TYR A 97 4.20 5.96 -0.06
C TYR A 97 5.47 5.11 -0.16
N SER A 98 5.41 3.86 0.34
CA SER A 98 6.54 2.93 0.29
C SER A 98 6.89 2.54 -1.15
N ILE A 99 5.91 2.16 -1.98
CA ILE A 99 6.19 1.77 -3.37
C ILE A 99 6.67 2.95 -4.20
N MET A 100 6.17 4.17 -3.95
CA MET A 100 6.64 5.37 -4.63
C MET A 100 8.12 5.65 -4.29
N ASN A 101 8.53 5.46 -3.03
CA ASN A 101 9.93 5.58 -2.62
C ASN A 101 10.80 4.50 -3.26
N LEU A 102 10.35 3.25 -3.28
CA LEU A 102 11.06 2.16 -3.95
C LEU A 102 11.22 2.43 -5.45
N TRP A 103 10.17 2.92 -6.11
CA TRP A 103 10.23 3.36 -7.50
C TRP A 103 11.22 4.51 -7.72
N ARG A 104 11.23 5.54 -6.85
CA ARG A 104 12.19 6.65 -6.93
C ARG A 104 13.63 6.17 -6.75
N ILE A 105 13.85 5.24 -5.82
CA ILE A 105 15.16 4.63 -5.59
C ILE A 105 15.59 3.82 -6.82
N THR A 106 14.74 3.01 -7.44
CA THR A 106 15.16 2.19 -8.60
C THR A 106 15.18 2.95 -9.93
N ARG A 107 14.59 4.15 -9.99
CA ARG A 107 14.57 4.98 -11.20
C ARG A 107 15.97 5.51 -11.53
N ARG A 108 16.52 5.10 -12.68
CA ARG A 108 17.70 5.75 -13.26
C ARG A 108 17.43 7.24 -13.49
N ARG A 109 18.37 8.08 -13.05
CA ARG A 109 18.43 9.48 -13.49
C ARG A 109 19.03 9.52 -14.87
#